data_AF-A0A976CFH7-F1
#
_entry.id   AF-A0A976CFH7-F1
#
_cell.length_a   1.000
_cell.length_b   1.000
_cell.length_c   1.000
_cell.angle_alpha   90.00
_cell.angle_beta   90.00
_cell.angle_gamma   90.00
#
_symmetry.space_group_name_H-M   'P 1'
#
loop_
_entity.id
_entity.type
_entity.pdbx_description
1 polymer ?
#
loop_
_entity_poly.entity_id
_entity_poly.type
_entity_poly.pdbx_seq_one_letter_code
_entity_poly.pdbx_strand_id
1 'polypeptide(L)'
;MYDHITDNYRWRQLLKQDIKLTESEEDERLKYAIELIKNKQVEIIDQKELENKIREYKVGVKGKNFYQPIIQLDLDGRIKFADCTCSHHRRNKLRQGPCSHIMAAVIWIGKNS
;
A
#
# COMPACT_ATOMS: atom_id res chain seq x y z
N MET A 1 -20.48 8.95 -24.05
CA MET A 1 -21.59 8.03 -24.35
C MET A 1 -22.04 8.29 -25.77
N TYR A 2 -22.19 7.25 -26.57
CA TYR A 2 -22.69 7.37 -27.93
C TYR A 2 -24.21 7.61 -27.93
N ASP A 3 -24.65 8.62 -28.68
CA ASP A 3 -26.05 8.99 -28.85
C ASP A 3 -26.50 8.66 -30.28
N HIS A 4 -27.32 7.62 -30.41
CA HIS A 4 -27.76 7.08 -31.69
C HIS A 4 -28.77 7.99 -32.43
N ILE A 5 -29.38 8.96 -31.75
CA ILE A 5 -30.34 9.88 -32.37
C ILE A 5 -29.61 10.97 -33.15
N THR A 6 -28.43 11.37 -32.66
CA THR A 6 -27.61 12.42 -33.27
C THR A 6 -26.37 11.90 -33.97
N ASP A 7 -26.19 10.57 -34.02
CA ASP A 7 -25.04 9.83 -34.54
C ASP A 7 -23.68 10.42 -34.08
N ASN A 8 -23.63 10.80 -32.80
CA ASN A 8 -22.50 11.53 -32.25
C ASN A 8 -22.13 11.03 -30.84
N TYR A 9 -20.85 11.21 -30.47
CA TYR A 9 -20.37 10.93 -29.13
C TYR A 9 -20.54 12.16 -28.23
N ARG A 10 -21.27 11.99 -27.12
CA ARG A 10 -21.43 13.04 -26.10
C ARG A 10 -20.54 12.77 -24.89
N TRP A 11 -19.87 13.80 -24.41
CA TRP A 11 -19.22 13.75 -23.11
C TRP A 11 -20.27 13.59 -22.02
N ARG A 12 -20.18 12.50 -21.24
CA ARG A 12 -21.00 12.34 -20.04
C ARG A 12 -20.15 12.80 -18.86
N GLN A 13 -20.51 13.95 -18.30
CA GLN A 13 -19.96 14.38 -17.04
C GLN A 13 -20.35 13.35 -15.96
N LEU A 14 -19.37 12.59 -15.47
CA LEU A 14 -19.60 11.49 -14.53
C LEU A 14 -19.97 12.00 -13.12
N LEU A 15 -19.38 13.13 -12.70
CA LEU A 15 -19.69 13.78 -11.42
C LEU A 15 -20.16 15.21 -11.64
N LYS A 16 -21.28 15.55 -10.99
CA LYS A 16 -21.88 16.90 -11.04
C LYS A 16 -21.20 17.92 -10.12
N GLN A 17 -20.31 17.48 -9.24
CA GLN A 17 -19.64 18.32 -8.25
C GLN A 17 -18.13 18.13 -8.29
N ASP A 18 -17.39 19.20 -7.99
CA ASP A 18 -15.96 19.11 -7.72
C ASP A 18 -15.75 18.26 -6.46
N ILE A 19 -15.01 17.17 -6.61
CA ILE A 19 -14.65 16.32 -5.48
C ILE A 19 -13.65 17.10 -4.63
N LYS A 20 -14.12 17.67 -3.52
CA LYS A 20 -13.22 18.13 -2.46
C LYS A 20 -12.65 16.89 -1.77
N LEU A 21 -11.44 16.51 -2.15
CA LEU A 21 -10.68 15.50 -1.42
C LEU A 21 -10.38 16.07 -0.03
N THR A 22 -11.05 15.56 0.99
CA THR A 22 -10.75 15.87 2.39
C THR A 22 -9.52 15.07 2.80
N GLU A 23 -8.55 15.73 3.44
CA GLU A 23 -7.41 15.03 4.02
C GLU A 23 -7.89 14.05 5.08
N SER A 24 -7.62 12.76 4.86
CA SER A 24 -7.96 11.68 5.79
C SER A 24 -6.73 11.21 6.57
N GLU A 25 -6.94 10.51 7.69
CA GLU A 25 -5.84 9.87 8.43
C GLU A 25 -5.11 8.80 7.57
N GLU A 26 -5.75 8.27 6.53
CA GLU A 26 -5.10 7.39 5.55
C GLU A 26 -4.08 8.14 4.70
N ASP A 27 -4.40 9.38 4.29
CA ASP A 27 -3.49 10.22 3.53
C ASP A 27 -2.24 10.57 4.35
N GLU A 28 -2.37 10.85 5.65
CA GLU A 28 -1.22 11.10 6.53
C GLU A 28 -0.32 9.87 6.64
N ARG A 29 -0.90 8.68 6.82
CA ARG A 29 -0.12 7.43 6.90
C ARG A 29 0.60 7.12 5.59
N LEU A 30 -0.04 7.42 4.45
CA LEU A 30 0.58 7.28 3.14
C LEU A 30 1.69 8.30 2.92
N LYS A 31 1.47 9.57 3.27
CA LYS A 31 2.50 10.64 3.23
C LYS A 31 3.75 10.20 4.00
N TYR A 32 3.58 9.72 5.23
CA TYR A 32 4.70 9.23 6.04
C TYR A 32 5.38 7.99 5.43
N ALA A 33 4.62 7.05 4.86
CA ALA A 33 5.20 5.90 4.17
C ALA A 33 6.10 6.32 2.99
N ILE A 34 5.68 7.32 2.22
CA ILE A 34 6.45 7.89 1.10
C ILE A 34 7.72 8.57 1.61
N GLU A 35 7.65 9.31 2.73
CA GLU A 35 8.82 9.94 3.36
C GLU A 35 9.89 8.90 3.75
N LEU A 36 9.47 7.80 4.39
CA LEU A 36 10.38 6.70 4.77
C LEU A 36 11.15 6.15 3.56
N ILE A 37 10.45 5.98 2.42
CA ILE A 37 11.07 5.50 1.17
C ILE A 37 12.03 6.54 0.60
N LYS A 38 11.62 7.81 0.54
CA LYS A 38 12.47 8.90 0.04
C LYS A 38 13.77 9.03 0.83
N ASN A 39 13.69 8.85 2.14
CA ASN A 39 14.82 8.91 3.06
C ASN A 39 15.68 7.63 3.06
N LYS A 40 15.39 6.64 2.20
CA LYS A 40 16.07 5.33 2.15
C LYS A 40 16.07 4.60 3.49
N GLN A 41 14.97 4.71 4.24
CA GLN A 41 14.79 4.09 5.56
C GLN A 41 14.10 2.73 5.48
N VAL A 42 14.02 2.14 4.28
CA VAL A 42 13.34 0.88 4.02
C VAL A 42 14.31 -0.05 3.32
N GLU A 43 14.47 -1.26 3.83
CA GLU A 43 15.37 -2.27 3.27
C GLU A 43 14.76 -3.67 3.38
N ILE A 44 15.01 -4.54 2.40
CA ILE A 44 14.60 -5.94 2.49
C ILE A 44 15.70 -6.68 3.26
N ILE A 45 15.34 -7.23 4.43
CA ILE A 45 16.28 -7.94 5.30
C ILE A 45 16.39 -9.41 4.86
N ASP A 46 15.26 -10.01 4.53
CA ASP A 46 15.15 -11.44 4.24
C ASP A 46 14.04 -11.67 3.22
N GLN A 47 14.27 -12.59 2.29
CA GLN A 47 13.31 -13.01 1.28
C GLN A 47 13.40 -14.53 1.15
N LYS A 48 12.25 -15.19 1.25
CA LYS A 48 12.15 -16.64 1.05
C LYS A 48 10.89 -17.01 0.29
N GLU A 49 10.93 -18.16 -0.37
CA GLU A 49 9.76 -18.78 -0.97
C GLU A 49 9.23 -19.87 -0.02
N LEU A 50 7.94 -19.79 0.30
CA LEU A 50 7.21 -20.76 1.11
C LEU A 50 6.52 -21.80 0.21
N GLU A 51 5.95 -22.80 0.86
CA GLU A 51 5.04 -23.75 0.21
C GLU A 51 3.92 -23.03 -0.55
N ASN A 52 3.47 -23.62 -1.65
CA ASN A 52 2.47 -23.05 -2.57
C ASN A 52 2.91 -21.79 -3.35
N LYS A 53 4.22 -21.60 -3.58
CA LYS A 53 4.78 -20.51 -4.40
C LYS A 53 4.49 -19.11 -3.85
N ILE A 54 4.36 -19.02 -2.52
CA ILE A 54 4.19 -17.75 -1.82
C ILE A 54 5.57 -17.16 -1.51
N ARG A 55 5.80 -15.89 -1.84
CA ARG A 55 7.04 -15.19 -1.50
C ARG A 55 6.85 -14.40 -0.20
N GLU A 56 7.64 -14.68 0.82
CA GLU A 56 7.69 -13.89 2.05
C GLU A 56 8.88 -12.94 2.05
N TYR A 57 8.59 -11.68 2.37
CA TYR A 57 9.55 -10.59 2.53
C TYR A 57 9.50 -10.12 3.98
N LYS A 58 10.66 -10.09 4.64
CA LYS A 58 10.85 -9.34 5.88
C LYS A 58 11.57 -8.06 5.55
N VAL A 59 10.93 -6.94 5.86
CA VAL A 59 11.43 -5.62 5.51
C VAL A 59 11.78 -4.87 6.79
N GLY A 60 12.95 -4.26 6.84
CA GLY A 60 13.37 -3.33 7.89
C GLY A 60 12.88 -1.93 7.54
N VAL A 61 12.16 -1.31 8.47
CA VAL A 61 11.67 0.07 8.31
C VAL A 61 12.12 0.91 9.49
N LYS A 62 13.01 1.86 9.24
CA LYS A 62 13.57 2.77 10.25
C LYS A 62 12.76 4.07 10.33
N GLY A 63 11.65 4.01 11.06
CA GLY A 63 10.85 5.19 11.39
C GLY A 63 11.31 5.84 12.70
N LYS A 64 10.36 6.19 13.57
CA LYS A 64 10.68 6.61 14.95
C LYS A 64 11.45 5.54 15.72
N ASN A 65 11.09 4.28 15.51
CA ASN A 65 11.81 3.09 15.96
C ASN A 65 12.09 2.20 14.74
N PHE A 66 12.86 1.13 14.97
CA PHE A 66 13.03 0.08 13.98
C PHE A 66 11.83 -0.87 14.01
N TYR A 67 11.17 -1.03 12.87
CA TYR A 67 10.03 -1.94 12.69
C TYR A 67 10.35 -2.97 11.62
N GLN A 68 9.74 -4.15 11.77
CA GLN A 68 10.00 -5.29 10.87
C GLN A 68 8.67 -5.81 10.31
N PRO A 69 8.04 -5.11 9.35
CA PRO A 69 6.90 -5.66 8.63
C PRO A 69 7.26 -6.94 7.85
N ILE A 70 6.33 -7.89 7.88
CA ILE A 70 6.40 -9.15 7.13
C ILE A 70 5.28 -9.13 6.10
N ILE A 71 5.61 -9.33 4.83
CA ILE A 71 4.65 -9.32 3.71
C ILE A 71 4.77 -10.64 2.96
N GLN A 72 3.65 -11.32 2.72
CA GLN A 72 3.59 -12.49 1.87
C GLN A 72 2.80 -12.18 0.59
N LEU A 73 3.41 -12.44 -0.55
CA LEU A 73 2.83 -12.23 -1.87
C LEU A 73 2.58 -13.58 -2.55
N ASP A 74 1.43 -13.68 -3.22
CA ASP A 74 1.16 -14.76 -4.18
C ASP A 74 1.94 -14.53 -5.49
N LEU A 75 1.88 -15.49 -6.41
CA LEU A 75 2.46 -15.40 -7.74
C LEU A 75 1.99 -14.19 -8.55
N ASP A 76 0.74 -13.78 -8.34
CA ASP A 76 0.14 -12.61 -8.98
C ASP A 76 0.54 -11.28 -8.30
N GLY A 77 1.47 -11.30 -7.35
CA GLY A 77 1.86 -10.13 -6.57
C GLY A 77 0.80 -9.64 -5.58
N ARG A 78 -0.26 -10.43 -5.34
CA ARG A 78 -1.32 -10.11 -4.38
C ARG A 78 -0.86 -10.40 -2.96
N ILE A 79 -1.14 -9.49 -2.03
CA ILE A 79 -0.82 -9.67 -0.62
C ILE A 79 -1.75 -10.74 -0.02
N LYS A 80 -1.18 -11.87 0.43
CA LYS A 80 -1.89 -12.91 1.19
C LYS A 80 -1.85 -12.67 2.68
N PHE A 81 -0.73 -12.13 3.16
CA PHE A 81 -0.50 -11.86 4.57
C PHE A 81 0.35 -10.61 4.75
N ALA A 82 0.05 -9.84 5.78
CA ALA A 82 0.86 -8.70 6.20
C ALA A 82 0.79 -8.55 7.73
N ASP A 83 1.94 -8.41 8.37
CA ASP A 83 2.07 -8.14 9.80
C ASP A 83 3.14 -7.07 10.05
N CYS A 84 3.04 -6.38 11.18
CA CYS A 84 4.01 -5.36 11.58
C CYS A 84 4.06 -5.20 13.10
N THR A 85 5.25 -4.94 13.63
CA THR A 85 5.51 -4.79 15.07
C THR A 85 5.05 -3.45 15.67
N CYS A 86 4.47 -2.54 14.87
CA CYS A 86 4.07 -1.22 15.35
C CYS A 86 2.76 -1.23 16.17
N SER A 87 2.58 -0.24 17.04
CA SER A 87 1.40 -0.15 17.93
C SER A 87 0.07 -0.01 17.19
N HIS A 88 0.05 0.65 16.03
CA HIS A 88 -1.16 0.77 15.21
C HIS A 88 -1.61 -0.60 14.70
N HIS A 89 -0.71 -1.36 14.07
CA HIS A 89 -1.04 -2.70 13.56
C HIS A 89 -1.35 -3.68 14.71
N ARG A 90 -0.63 -3.62 15.84
CA ARG A 90 -0.95 -4.49 16.99
C ARG A 90 -2.36 -4.29 17.54
N ARG A 91 -2.85 -3.04 17.58
CA ARG A 91 -4.20 -2.72 18.08
C ARG A 91 -5.29 -2.98 17.05
N ASN A 92 -5.06 -2.59 15.80
CA ASN A 92 -6.11 -2.52 14.79
C ASN A 92 -6.02 -3.64 13.74
N LYS A 93 -4.88 -4.35 13.70
CA LYS A 93 -4.50 -5.22 12.58
C LYS A 93 -4.64 -4.47 11.27
N LEU A 94 -5.43 -4.99 10.32
CA LEU A 94 -5.76 -4.30 9.06
C LEU A 94 -7.20 -3.78 9.03
N ARG A 95 -7.92 -3.80 10.17
CA ARG A 95 -9.34 -3.38 10.24
C ARG A 95 -9.52 -1.88 10.01
N GLN A 96 -8.50 -1.08 10.31
CA GLN A 96 -8.46 0.36 10.03
C GLN A 96 -7.46 0.70 8.90
N GLY A 97 -7.22 -0.27 8.02
CA GLY A 97 -6.22 -0.17 6.96
C GLY A 97 -4.79 -0.52 7.43
N PRO A 98 -3.84 -0.54 6.49
CA PRO A 98 -2.43 -0.82 6.78
C PRO A 98 -1.79 0.33 7.56
N CYS A 99 -0.77 0.01 8.37
CA CYS A 99 0.08 1.04 8.94
C CYS A 99 1.05 1.59 7.88
N SER A 100 1.61 2.76 8.13
CA SER A 100 2.61 3.39 7.26
C SER A 100 3.80 2.48 6.94
N HIS A 101 4.24 1.65 7.88
CA HIS A 101 5.37 0.74 7.67
C HIS A 101 5.03 -0.40 6.69
N ILE A 102 3.81 -0.97 6.78
CA ILE A 102 3.34 -1.98 5.82
C ILE A 102 3.22 -1.35 4.43
N MET A 103 2.65 -0.15 4.34
CA MET A 103 2.57 0.57 3.06
C MET A 103 3.96 0.85 2.47
N ALA A 104 4.89 1.33 3.30
CA ALA A 104 6.27 1.59 2.87
C ALA A 104 6.94 0.31 2.36
N ALA A 105 6.78 -0.81 3.08
CA ALA A 105 7.31 -2.10 2.68
C ALA A 105 6.73 -2.60 1.35
N VAL A 106 5.41 -2.53 1.17
CA VAL A 106 4.75 -2.97 -0.07
C VAL A 106 5.21 -2.14 -1.27
N ILE A 107 5.24 -0.81 -1.14
CA ILE A 107 5.70 0.08 -2.22
C ILE A 107 7.18 -0.17 -2.54
N TRP A 108 8.01 -0.41 -1.51
CA TRP A 108 9.42 -0.71 -1.70
C TRP A 108 9.64 -2.04 -2.40
N ILE A 109 8.96 -3.11 -1.98
CA ILE A 109 9.01 -4.41 -2.65
C ILE A 109 8.59 -4.25 -4.11
N GLY A 110 7.48 -3.58 -4.41
CA GLY A 110 7.00 -3.39 -5.78
C GLY A 110 7.92 -2.57 -6.69
N LYS A 111 8.83 -1.75 -6.13
CA LYS A 111 9.88 -1.06 -6.89
C LYS A 111 11.11 -1.93 -7.15
N ASN A 112 11.35 -2.93 -6.32
CA ASN A 112 12.56 -3.75 -6.30
C ASN A 112 12.32 -5.19 -6.77
N SER A 113 11.07 -5.54 -7.09
CA SER A 113 10.61 -6.84 -7.59
C SER A 113 10.64 -6.95 -9.10
#